data_AF-A0A9X1I751-F1
#
_entry.id   AF-A0A9X1I751-F1
#
_cell.length_a   1.000
_cell.length_b   1.000
_cell.length_c   1.000
_cell.angle_alpha   90.00
_cell.angle_beta   90.00
_cell.angle_gamma   90.00
#
_symmetry.space_group_name_H-M   'P 1'
#
loop_
_entity.id
_entity.type
_entity.pdbx_description
1 polymer ?
#
loop_
_entity_poly.entity_id
_entity_poly.type
_entity_poly.pdbx_seq_one_letter_code
_entity_poly.pdbx_strand_id
1 'polypeptide(L)'
;MGGEGSMAAANNSLKNNRNLLAKRKDKKALSGSYCGVEMKNFPKSTPELLKKIKQQTLKENKSYKRKVTYLTLVLLSLLALFVYYVLV
;
A
#
# COMPACT_ATOMS: atom_id res chain seq x y z
N MET A 1 -9.82 7.14 16.66
CA MET A 1 -10.81 7.04 15.57
C MET A 1 -10.37 7.86 14.32
N GLY A 2 -9.11 7.77 13.88
CA GLY A 2 -8.60 8.52 12.71
C GLY A 2 -7.90 7.66 11.65
N GLY A 3 -7.40 6.47 12.01
CA GLY A 3 -6.72 5.55 11.09
C GLY A 3 -7.66 4.64 10.29
N GLU A 4 -8.76 4.21 10.90
CA GLU A 4 -9.64 3.17 10.34
C GLU A 4 -10.28 3.59 9.01
N GLY A 5 -10.73 4.84 8.90
CA GLY A 5 -11.29 5.39 7.65
C GLY A 5 -10.25 5.50 6.52
N SER A 6 -9.03 5.92 6.86
CA SER A 6 -7.93 6.06 5.88
C SER A 6 -7.45 4.70 5.35
N MET A 7 -7.40 3.69 6.20
CA MET A 7 -7.05 2.32 5.82
C MET A 7 -8.17 1.66 5.00
N ALA A 8 -9.43 1.91 5.34
CA ALA A 8 -10.59 1.44 4.56
C ALA A 8 -10.62 2.08 3.16
N ALA A 9 -10.36 3.38 3.05
CA ALA A 9 -10.27 4.09 1.77
C ALA A 9 -9.13 3.56 0.88
N ALA A 10 -7.95 3.31 1.47
CA ALA A 10 -6.82 2.71 0.76
C ALA A 10 -7.17 1.30 0.24
N ASN A 11 -7.82 0.47 1.06
CA ASN A 11 -8.24 -0.88 0.65
C ASN A 11 -9.26 -0.83 -0.51
N ASN A 12 -10.24 0.08 -0.41
CA ASN A 12 -11.23 0.29 -1.47
C ASN A 12 -10.58 0.79 -2.77
N SER A 13 -9.63 1.72 -2.69
CA SER A 13 -8.86 2.21 -3.85
C SER A 13 -8.08 1.08 -4.53
N LEU A 14 -7.38 0.24 -3.76
CA LEU A 14 -6.65 -0.92 -4.29
C LEU A 14 -7.57 -1.94 -4.98
N LYS A 15 -8.71 -2.25 -4.36
CA LYS A 15 -9.72 -3.14 -4.96
C LYS A 15 -10.29 -2.55 -6.25
N ASN A 16 -10.61 -1.26 -6.25
CA ASN A 16 -11.14 -0.58 -7.45
C ASN A 16 -10.11 -0.60 -8.59
N ASN A 17 -8.84 -0.33 -8.30
CA ASN A 17 -7.76 -0.36 -9.29
C ASN A 17 -7.58 -1.76 -9.91
N ARG A 18 -7.70 -2.84 -9.12
CA ARG A 18 -7.69 -4.21 -9.64
C ARG A 18 -8.88 -4.50 -10.55
N ASN A 19 -10.08 -4.05 -10.17
CA ASN A 19 -11.28 -4.20 -10.99
C ASN A 19 -11.18 -3.45 -12.32
N LEU A 20 -10.49 -2.30 -12.37
CA LEU A 20 -10.22 -1.57 -13.61
C LEU A 20 -9.30 -2.34 -14.57
N LEU A 21 -8.34 -3.13 -14.05
CA LEU A 21 -7.50 -3.99 -14.89
C LEU A 21 -8.31 -5.10 -15.59
N ALA A 22 -9.28 -5.69 -14.89
CA ALA A 22 -10.17 -6.69 -15.47
C ALA A 22 -11.07 -6.07 -16.55
N LYS A 23 -11.68 -4.92 -16.26
CA LYS A 23 -12.55 -4.18 -17.21
C LYS A 23 -11.81 -3.69 -18.47
N ARG A 24 -10.48 -3.57 -18.45
CA ARG A 24 -9.67 -3.25 -19.65
C ARG A 24 -9.49 -4.44 -20.59
N LYS A 25 -9.59 -5.68 -20.09
CA LYS A 25 -9.49 -6.90 -20.91
C LYS A 25 -10.79 -7.18 -21.67
N ASP A 26 -11.93 -6.77 -21.12
CA ASP A 26 -13.26 -7.12 -21.64
C ASP A 26 -13.85 -6.10 -22.63
N LYS A 27 -13.17 -4.98 -22.91
CA LYS A 27 -13.72 -3.93 -23.78
C LYS A 27 -13.29 -4.09 -25.24
N LYS A 28 -13.93 -5.02 -25.94
CA LYS A 28 -14.15 -4.92 -27.40
C LYS A 28 -15.43 -4.15 -27.78
N ALA A 29 -16.24 -3.71 -26.80
CA ALA A 29 -17.64 -3.34 -27.05
C ALA A 29 -17.98 -1.83 -27.12
N LEU A 30 -17.06 -0.90 -26.83
CA LEU A 30 -17.31 0.54 -27.05
C LEU A 30 -16.16 1.19 -27.84
N SER A 31 -16.40 1.39 -29.13
CA SER A 31 -15.48 2.01 -30.09
C SER A 31 -15.48 3.54 -29.95
N GLY A 32 -14.57 4.08 -29.14
CA GLY A 32 -14.15 5.49 -29.19
C GLY A 32 -12.86 5.65 -30.01
N SER A 33 -12.45 6.89 -30.32
CA SER A 33 -11.29 7.25 -31.18
C SER A 33 -9.94 6.59 -30.80
N TYR A 34 -9.84 5.95 -29.63
CA TYR A 34 -8.67 5.21 -29.14
C TYR A 34 -8.81 3.67 -29.20
N CYS A 35 -9.87 3.15 -29.85
CA CYS A 35 -10.19 1.71 -29.86
C CYS A 35 -9.18 0.83 -30.62
N GLY A 36 -8.26 1.43 -31.38
CA GLY A 36 -7.23 0.74 -32.16
C GLY A 36 -5.80 0.91 -31.65
N VAL A 37 -5.60 1.56 -30.49
CA VAL A 37 -4.23 1.72 -29.95
C VAL A 37 -3.81 0.39 -29.33
N GLU A 38 -2.94 -0.34 -30.03
CA GLU A 38 -2.30 -1.53 -29.48
C GLU A 38 -1.61 -1.14 -28.17
N MET A 39 -2.07 -1.74 -27.07
CA MET A 39 -1.41 -1.61 -25.79
C MET A 39 0.03 -2.08 -25.97
N LYS A 40 1.01 -1.17 -25.80
CA LYS A 40 2.43 -1.49 -25.90
C LYS A 40 2.69 -2.81 -25.16
N ASN A 41 3.37 -3.74 -25.83
CA ASN A 41 3.79 -5.01 -25.23
C ASN A 41 4.63 -4.70 -24.00
N PHE A 42 4.02 -4.81 -22.82
CA PHE A 42 4.72 -4.67 -21.56
C PHE A 42 5.61 -5.91 -21.41
N PRO A 43 6.91 -5.74 -21.12
CA PRO A 43 7.77 -6.89 -20.84
C PRO A 43 7.17 -7.67 -19.68
N LYS A 44 6.93 -8.97 -19.88
CA LYS A 44 6.46 -9.85 -18.80
C LYS A 44 7.54 -9.84 -17.71
N SER A 45 7.13 -9.62 -16.46
CA SER A 45 8.04 -9.60 -15.33
C SER A 45 8.75 -10.95 -15.23
N THR A 46 10.08 -10.95 -15.27
CA THR A 46 10.89 -12.15 -15.02
C THR A 46 10.74 -12.59 -13.56
N PRO A 47 10.77 -13.91 -13.27
CA PRO A 47 10.61 -14.43 -11.91
C PRO A 47 11.70 -13.92 -10.95
N GLU A 48 12.89 -13.63 -11.46
CA GLU A 48 13.99 -13.02 -10.71
C GLU A 48 13.69 -11.58 -10.28
N LEU A 49 13.11 -10.78 -11.17
CA LEU A 49 12.70 -9.42 -10.87
C LEU A 49 11.62 -9.39 -9.78
N LEU A 50 10.65 -10.30 -9.86
CA LEU A 50 9.61 -10.45 -8.82
C LEU A 50 10.20 -10.83 -7.46
N LYS A 51 11.17 -11.75 -7.43
CA LYS A 51 11.87 -12.12 -6.19
C LYS A 51 12.63 -10.91 -5.61
N LYS A 52 13.31 -10.13 -6.45
CA LYS A 52 14.05 -8.93 -6.03
C LYS A 52 13.11 -7.88 -5.42
N ILE A 53 11.98 -7.58 -6.07
CA ILE A 53 10.98 -6.64 -5.56
C ILE A 53 10.43 -7.13 -4.22
N LYS A 54 10.05 -8.41 -4.12
CA LYS A 54 9.55 -9.00 -2.86
C LYS A 54 10.56 -8.84 -1.72
N GLN A 55 11.84 -9.14 -1.97
CA GLN A 55 12.89 -9.01 -0.97
C GLN A 55 13.10 -7.56 -0.54
N GLN A 56 13.08 -6.60 -1.48
CA GLN A 56 13.18 -5.17 -1.18
C GLN A 56 12.01 -4.72 -0.29
N THR A 57 10.77 -5.04 -0.66
CA THR A 57 9.57 -4.69 0.13
C THR A 57 9.63 -5.27 1.55
N LEU A 58 10.11 -6.51 1.72
CA LEU A 58 10.26 -7.12 3.04
C LEU A 58 11.31 -6.39 3.90
N LYS A 59 12.44 -6.00 3.30
CA LYS A 59 13.52 -5.28 3.99
C LYS A 59 13.06 -3.89 4.45
N GLU A 60 12.35 -3.18 3.59
CA GLU A 60 11.78 -1.85 3.89
C GLU A 60 10.73 -1.95 5.00
N ASN A 61 9.80 -2.90 4.90
CA ASN A 61 8.78 -3.13 5.93
C ASN A 61 9.39 -3.46 7.29
N LYS A 62 10.48 -4.25 7.34
CA LYS A 62 11.15 -4.56 8.61
C LYS A 62 11.75 -3.31 9.24
N SER A 63 12.33 -2.42 8.44
CA SER A 63 12.92 -1.17 8.90
C SER A 63 11.84 -0.19 9.37
N TYR A 64 10.73 -0.08 8.63
CA TYR A 64 9.58 0.72 9.00
C TYR A 64 8.96 0.25 10.32
N LYS A 65 8.71 -1.07 10.46
CA LYS A 65 8.17 -1.65 11.70
C LYS A 65 9.02 -1.32 12.91
N ARG A 66 10.36 -1.45 12.82
CA ARG A 66 11.27 -1.10 13.91
C ARG A 66 11.16 0.38 14.30
N LYS A 67 11.13 1.29 13.32
CA LYS A 67 10.97 2.73 13.58
C LYS A 67 9.65 3.03 14.28
N VAL A 68 8.55 2.44 13.80
CA VAL A 68 7.23 2.60 14.40
C VAL A 68 7.22 2.07 15.83
N THR A 69 7.72 0.86 16.08
CA THR A 69 7.79 0.27 17.43
C THR A 69 8.57 1.15 18.40
N TYR A 70 9.74 1.67 17.98
CA TYR A 70 10.54 2.56 18.82
C TYR A 70 9.78 3.85 19.16
N LEU A 71 9.19 4.51 18.17
CA LEU A 71 8.40 5.72 18.39
C LEU A 71 7.23 5.47 19.33
N THR A 72 6.51 4.36 19.15
CA THR A 72 5.39 3.99 20.02
C THR A 72 5.84 3.78 21.46
N LEU A 73 6.98 3.11 21.70
CA LEU A 73 7.52 2.91 23.05
C LEU A 73 7.91 4.22 23.72
N VAL A 74 8.59 5.12 23.00
CA VAL A 74 8.96 6.44 23.53
C VAL A 74 7.72 7.24 23.93
N LEU A 75 6.70 7.27 23.05
CA LEU A 75 5.45 7.98 23.31
C LEU A 75 4.72 7.42 24.53
N LEU A 76 4.72 6.09 24.69
CA LEU A 76 4.07 5.41 25.80
C LEU A 76 4.81 5.65 27.13
N SER A 77 6.15 5.70 27.10
CA SER A 77 6.97 6.08 28.25
C SER A 77 6.75 7.53 28.67
N LEU A 78 6.66 8.46 27.72
CA LEU A 78 6.37 9.87 28.01
C LEU A 78 4.98 10.05 28.62
N LEU A 79 3.98 9.34 28.09
CA LEU A 79 2.64 9.32 28.65
C LEU A 79 2.63 8.77 30.08
N ALA A 80 3.35 7.67 30.35
CA ALA A 80 3.45 7.10 31.68
C ALA A 80 4.10 8.07 32.68
N LEU A 81 5.18 8.75 32.28
CA LEU A 81 5.82 9.78 33.11
C LEU A 81 4.88 10.97 33.37
N PHE A 82 4.18 11.43 32.34
CA PHE A 82 3.21 12.51 32.48
C PHE A 82 2.10 12.16 33.47
N VAL A 83 1.53 10.97 33.37
CA VAL A 83 0.51 10.49 34.33
C VAL A 83 1.09 10.40 35.73
N TYR A 84 2.31 9.88 35.90
CA TYR A 84 2.95 9.81 37.20
C TYR A 84 3.09 11.20 37.85
N TYR A 85 3.58 12.20 37.13
CA TYR A 85 3.76 13.57 37.63
C TYR A 85 2.44 14.33 37.91
N VAL A 86 1.35 13.96 37.26
CA VAL A 86 0.04 14.62 37.45
C VAL A 86 -0.73 13.98 38.61
N LEU A 87 -0.50 12.69 38.87
CA LEU A 87 -1.29 11.88 39.81
C LEU A 87 -0.57 11.69 41.16
N VAL A 88 0.75 11.85 41.21
CA VAL A 88 1.59 11.84 42.43
C VAL A 88 2.15 13.24 42.67
#